data_AF-A0A538APW0-F1
#
_entry.id   AF-A0A538APW0-F1
#
_cell.length_a   1.000
_cell.length_b   1.000
_cell.length_c   1.000
_cell.angle_alpha   90.00
_cell.angle_beta   90.00
_cell.angle_gamma   90.00
#
_symmetry.space_group_name_H-M   'P 1'
#
loop_
_entity.id
_entity.type
_entity.pdbx_description
1 polymer ?
#
loop_
_entity_poly.entity_id
_entity_poly.type
_entity_poly.pdbx_seq_one_letter_code
_entity_poly.pdbx_strand_id
1 'polypeptide(L)'
;MDPEQQGRTVWQGRIGDSPLRVDMLPSGRIFATWNVRGNERRAVLETIQQLEQRVLFQLMLGAGPQEDTVARQVIAAVQEGQLGLPDPTQAPAQIKRKKKNVRRGPPRSRRRR
;
A
#
# COMPACT_ATOMS: atom_id res chain seq x y z
N MET A 1 0.73 12.05 11.35
CA MET A 1 1.18 11.52 10.04
C MET A 1 2.66 11.24 10.21
N ASP A 2 3.05 9.97 10.26
CA ASP A 2 4.43 9.58 10.51
C ASP A 2 5.33 9.99 9.32
N PRO A 3 6.42 10.73 9.54
CA PRO A 3 7.29 11.25 8.48
C PRO A 3 8.03 10.15 7.69
N GLU A 4 8.09 8.91 8.22
CA GLU A 4 8.62 7.73 7.50
C GLU A 4 7.72 7.24 6.34
N GLN A 5 6.52 7.81 6.16
CA GLN A 5 5.58 7.41 5.10
C GLN A 5 5.53 8.36 3.90
N GLN A 6 6.33 9.44 3.87
CA GLN A 6 6.40 10.32 2.70
C GLN A 6 7.27 9.68 1.62
N GLY A 7 6.66 8.78 0.85
CA GLY A 7 7.25 8.24 -0.37
C GLY A 7 7.24 9.25 -1.51
N ARG A 8 8.20 9.13 -2.43
CA ARG A 8 8.22 9.85 -3.70
C ARG A 8 7.16 9.24 -4.62
N THR A 9 6.23 10.04 -5.11
CA THR A 9 5.28 9.56 -6.13
C THR A 9 6.02 9.22 -7.41
N VAL A 10 5.91 7.96 -7.84
CA VAL A 10 6.52 7.47 -9.08
C VAL A 10 5.49 7.30 -10.17
N TRP A 11 4.23 7.07 -9.81
CA TRP A 11 3.15 6.99 -10.77
C TRP A 11 1.81 7.40 -10.15
N GLN A 12 0.98 8.09 -10.92
CA GLN A 12 -0.38 8.45 -10.53
C GLN A 12 -1.28 8.45 -11.76
N GLY A 13 -2.43 7.80 -11.65
CA GLY A 13 -3.38 7.69 -12.75
C GLY A 13 -4.61 6.90 -12.37
N ARG A 14 -5.26 6.29 -13.36
CA ARG A 14 -6.42 5.42 -13.18
C ARG A 14 -6.20 4.14 -13.98
N ILE A 15 -6.74 3.03 -13.47
CA ILE A 15 -6.85 1.76 -14.19
C ILE A 15 -8.34 1.42 -14.23
N GLY A 16 -8.94 1.47 -15.43
CA GLY A 16 -10.39 1.51 -15.58
C GLY A 16 -10.99 2.68 -14.79
N ASP A 17 -11.99 2.42 -13.96
CA ASP A 17 -12.63 3.44 -13.12
C ASP A 17 -11.87 3.78 -11.83
N SER A 18 -10.89 2.96 -11.46
CA SER A 18 -10.26 3.00 -10.15
C SER A 18 -9.01 3.90 -10.17
N PRO A 19 -8.95 4.99 -9.38
CA PRO A 19 -7.73 5.76 -9.24
C PRO A 19 -6.66 4.94 -8.53
N LEU A 20 -5.43 5.02 -9.01
CA LEU A 20 -4.25 4.37 -8.45
C LEU A 20 -3.12 5.40 -8.31
N ARG A 21 -2.47 5.40 -7.15
CA ARG A 21 -1.25 6.14 -6.86
C ARG A 21 -0.21 5.17 -6.34
N VAL A 22 1.00 5.28 -6.86
CA VAL A 22 2.16 4.49 -6.44
C VAL A 22 3.28 5.43 -6.03
N ASP A 23 3.75 5.25 -4.80
CA ASP A 23 4.83 6.00 -4.19
C ASP A 23 5.98 5.04 -3.82
N MET A 24 7.23 5.45 -4.03
CA MET A 24 8.42 4.74 -3.53
C MET A 24 8.80 5.28 -2.17
N LEU A 25 8.87 4.41 -1.17
CA LEU A 25 9.36 4.74 0.16
C LEU A 25 10.89 4.83 0.15
N PRO A 26 11.50 5.62 1.05
CA PRO A 26 12.97 5.67 1.20
C PRO A 26 13.62 4.31 1.46
N SER A 27 12.86 3.33 1.97
CA SER A 27 13.31 1.96 2.18
C SER A 27 13.31 1.09 0.92
N GLY A 28 13.04 1.65 -0.27
CA GLY A 28 12.87 0.90 -1.52
C GLY A 28 11.51 0.18 -1.67
N ARG A 29 10.66 0.24 -0.63
CA ARG A 29 9.35 -0.41 -0.63
C ARG A 29 8.34 0.39 -1.46
N ILE A 30 7.44 -0.35 -2.09
CA ILE A 30 6.37 0.19 -2.92
C ILE A 30 5.17 0.49 -2.02
N PHE A 31 4.69 1.72 -2.02
CA PHE A 31 3.42 2.08 -1.38
C PHE A 31 2.38 2.35 -2.46
N ALA A 32 1.30 1.57 -2.47
CA ALA A 32 0.21 1.72 -3.42
C ALA A 32 -1.07 2.13 -2.69
N THR A 33 -1.76 3.13 -3.22
CA THR A 33 -3.10 3.55 -2.78
C THR A 33 -4.05 3.51 -3.96
N TRP A 34 -5.18 2.81 -3.82
CA TRP A 34 -6.19 2.71 -4.87
C TRP A 34 -7.60 2.69 -4.29
N ASN A 35 -8.59 3.14 -5.06
CA ASN A 35 -9.99 3.11 -4.62
C ASN A 35 -10.79 2.14 -5.47
N VAL A 36 -11.47 1.18 -4.83
CA VAL A 36 -12.41 0.26 -5.48
C VAL A 36 -13.78 0.46 -4.86
N ARG A 37 -14.76 0.89 -5.66
CA ARG A 37 -16.16 1.07 -5.26
C ARG A 37 -16.34 1.93 -4.00
N GLY A 38 -15.59 3.01 -3.89
CA GLY A 38 -15.65 3.95 -2.76
C GLY A 38 -14.82 3.53 -1.55
N ASN A 39 -14.18 2.36 -1.57
CA ASN A 39 -13.30 1.92 -0.50
C ASN A 39 -11.83 2.15 -0.88
N GLU A 40 -11.18 3.06 -0.15
CA GLU A 40 -9.76 3.32 -0.30
C GLU A 40 -8.93 2.19 0.31
N ARG A 41 -8.12 1.56 -0.51
CA ARG A 41 -7.18 0.51 -0.14
C ARG A 41 -5.75 1.04 -0.21
N ARG A 42 -4.92 0.57 0.71
CA ARG A 42 -3.51 0.91 0.81
C ARG A 42 -2.71 -0.36 1.06
N ALA A 43 -1.57 -0.48 0.39
CA ALA A 43 -0.64 -1.58 0.64
C ALA A 43 0.81 -1.08 0.55
N VAL A 44 1.63 -1.56 1.50
CA VAL A 44 3.09 -1.51 1.39
C VAL A 44 3.52 -2.87 0.87
N LEU A 45 4.33 -2.88 -0.18
CA LEU A 45 4.76 -4.06 -0.91
C LEU A 45 6.28 -4.01 -1.06
N GLU A 46 6.89 -5.18 -1.08
CA GLU A 46 8.34 -5.32 -1.14
C GLU A 46 8.81 -5.57 -2.57
N THR A 47 7.98 -6.19 -3.41
CA THR A 47 8.38 -6.56 -4.78
C THR A 47 7.37 -6.13 -5.82
N ILE A 48 7.84 -5.96 -7.05
CA ILE A 48 6.99 -5.68 -8.22
C ILE A 48 5.98 -6.81 -8.42
N GLN A 49 6.37 -8.07 -8.21
CA GLN A 49 5.45 -9.21 -8.28
C GLN A 49 4.29 -9.09 -7.28
N GLN A 50 4.54 -8.60 -6.05
CA GLN A 50 3.47 -8.36 -5.09
C GLN A 50 2.55 -7.22 -5.54
N LEU A 51 3.07 -6.18 -6.20
CA LEU A 51 2.28 -5.12 -6.80
C LEU A 51 1.37 -5.64 -7.91
N GLU A 52 1.92 -6.45 -8.82
CA GLU A 52 1.17 -7.09 -9.90
C GLU A 52 0.04 -7.95 -9.35
N GLN A 53 0.35 -8.89 -8.45
CA GLN A 53 -0.62 -9.87 -7.96
C GLN A 53 -1.69 -9.28 -7.04
N ARG A 54 -1.37 -8.25 -6.25
CA ARG A 54 -2.29 -7.72 -5.22
C ARG A 54 -3.04 -6.48 -5.66
N VAL A 55 -2.40 -5.61 -6.44
CA VAL A 55 -2.96 -4.32 -6.84
C VAL A 55 -3.41 -4.37 -8.28
N LEU A 56 -2.48 -4.59 -9.22
CA LEU A 56 -2.79 -4.55 -10.64
C LEU A 56 -3.81 -5.62 -11.02
N PHE A 57 -3.65 -6.85 -10.54
CA PHE A 57 -4.62 -7.92 -10.77
C PHE A 57 -6.02 -7.55 -10.27
N GLN A 58 -6.14 -6.99 -9.06
CA GLN A 58 -7.44 -6.55 -8.53
C GLN A 58 -8.07 -5.44 -9.37
N LEU A 59 -7.27 -4.51 -9.88
CA LEU A 59 -7.76 -3.43 -10.73
C LEU A 59 -8.18 -3.96 -12.10
N MET A 60 -7.40 -4.90 -12.67
CA MET A 60 -7.69 -5.54 -13.96
C MET A 60 -8.96 -6.40 -13.95
N LEU A 61 -9.40 -6.95 -12.81
CA LEU A 61 -10.66 -7.72 -12.72
C LEU A 61 -11.90 -6.94 -13.17
N GLY A 62 -11.86 -5.60 -13.16
CA GLY A 62 -12.93 -4.73 -13.64
C GLY A 62 -12.54 -3.82 -14.80
N ALA A 63 -11.37 -4.05 -15.41
CA ALA A 63 -10.79 -3.15 -16.40
C ALA A 63 -10.84 -3.75 -17.81
N GLY A 64 -10.81 -2.89 -18.84
CA GLY A 64 -10.82 -3.29 -20.25
C GLY A 64 -9.43 -3.71 -20.77
N PRO A 65 -9.35 -4.31 -21.97
CA PRO A 65 -8.10 -4.84 -22.55
C PRO A 65 -7.01 -3.79 -22.84
N GLN A 66 -7.33 -2.49 -22.80
CA GLN A 66 -6.32 -1.43 -22.97
C GLN A 66 -5.48 -1.22 -21.70
N GLU A 67 -5.97 -1.71 -20.55
CA GLU A 67 -5.40 -1.47 -19.23
C GLU A 67 -4.14 -2.31 -18.97
N ASP A 68 -3.90 -3.36 -19.76
CA ASP A 68 -2.64 -4.08 -19.79
C ASP A 68 -1.44 -3.15 -20.12
N THR A 69 -1.67 -2.16 -20.97
CA THR A 69 -0.61 -1.20 -21.34
C THR A 69 -0.34 -0.24 -20.18
N VAL A 70 -1.39 0.19 -19.47
CA VAL A 70 -1.27 1.03 -18.27
C VAL A 70 -0.58 0.26 -17.14
N ALA A 71 -0.91 -1.02 -16.94
CA ALA A 71 -0.25 -1.88 -15.97
C ALA A 71 1.26 -1.99 -16.24
N ARG A 72 1.67 -2.14 -17.51
CA ARG A 72 3.09 -2.14 -17.90
C ARG A 72 3.78 -0.80 -17.63
N GLN A 73 3.10 0.33 -17.86
CA GLN A 73 3.62 1.65 -17.54
C GLN A 73 3.84 1.84 -16.04
N VAL A 74 2.90 1.34 -15.21
CA VAL A 74 3.06 1.35 -13.75
C VAL A 74 4.29 0.55 -13.34
N ILE A 75 4.49 -0.65 -13.88
CA ILE A 75 5.64 -1.50 -13.59
C ILE A 75 6.95 -0.80 -13.98
N ALA A 76 7.01 -0.22 -15.17
CA ALA A 76 8.19 0.52 -15.64
C ALA A 76 8.51 1.71 -14.72
N ALA A 77 7.51 2.50 -14.34
CA ALA A 77 7.69 3.63 -13.43
C ALA A 77 8.18 3.19 -12.05
N VAL A 78 7.74 2.04 -11.56
CA VAL A 78 8.22 1.46 -10.29
C VAL A 78 9.67 0.97 -10.42
N GLN A 79 10.03 0.32 -11.53
CA GLN A 79 11.40 -0.11 -11.78
C GLN A 79 12.36 1.07 -11.82
N GLU A 80 12.01 2.13 -12.57
CA GLU A 80 12.78 3.37 -12.61
C GLU A 80 12.86 4.04 -11.23
N GLY A 81 11.75 4.01 -10.48
CA GLY A 81 11.66 4.53 -9.12
C GLY A 81 12.52 3.79 -8.10
N GLN A 82 12.80 2.51 -8.33
CA GLN A 82 13.65 1.68 -7.47
C GLN A 82 15.14 1.89 -7.72
N LEU A 83 15.54 2.47 -8.86
CA LEU A 83 16.94 2.72 -9.16
C LEU A 83 17.55 3.67 -8.12
N GLY A 84 18.57 3.18 -7.40
CA GLY A 84 19.27 3.94 -6.36
C GLY A 84 18.65 3.85 -4.96
N LEU A 85 17.59 3.06 -4.77
CA LEU A 85 17.03 2.75 -3.45
C LEU A 85 17.59 1.42 -2.91
N PRO A 86 17.61 1.24 -1.57
CA PRO A 86 18.02 -0.03 -0.97
C PRO A 86 17.05 -1.15 -1.33
N ASP A 87 17.54 -2.39 -1.28
CA ASP A 87 16.70 -3.58 -1.52
C ASP A 87 15.56 -3.64 -0.48
N PRO A 88 14.28 -3.56 -0.92
CA PRO A 88 13.12 -3.55 -0.04
C PRO A 88 12.95 -4.82 0.80
N THR A 89 13.52 -5.95 0.36
CA THR A 89 13.44 -7.24 1.06
C THR A 89 14.36 -7.32 2.27
N GLN A 90 15.43 -6.51 2.27
CA GLN A 90 16.39 -6.44 3.38
C GLN A 90 16.01 -5.38 4.42
N ALA A 91 15.05 -4.50 4.10
CA ALA A 91 14.59 -3.49 5.04
C ALA A 91 13.94 -4.16 6.27
N PRO A 92 14.22 -3.68 7.51
CA PRO A 92 13.60 -4.24 8.70
C PRO A 92 12.08 -4.23 8.55
N ALA A 93 11.44 -5.38 8.77
CA ALA A 93 9.99 -5.48 8.75
C ALA A 93 9.43 -4.48 9.76
N GLN A 94 8.43 -3.68 9.37
CA GLN A 94 7.79 -2.77 10.31
C GLN A 94 7.25 -3.60 11.48
N ILE A 95 7.90 -3.48 12.64
CA ILE A 95 7.45 -4.12 13.87
C ILE A 95 6.10 -3.49 14.16
N LYS A 96 5.02 -4.16 13.75
CA LYS A 96 3.65 -3.77 14.12
C LYS A 96 3.63 -3.76 15.63
N ARG A 97 3.72 -2.56 16.22
CA ARG A 97 3.64 -2.39 17.67
C ARG A 97 2.33 -3.04 18.10
N LYS A 98 2.43 -4.22 18.73
CA LYS A 98 1.26 -4.94 19.25
C LYS A 98 0.53 -3.95 20.14
N LYS A 99 -0.65 -3.50 19.68
CA LYS A 99 -1.52 -2.62 20.44
C LYS A 99 -1.80 -3.36 21.74
N LYS A 100 -1.13 -2.95 22.82
CA LYS A 100 -1.26 -3.61 24.13
C LYS A 100 -2.73 -3.47 24.48
N ASN A 101 -3.47 -4.56 24.37
CA ASN A 101 -4.89 -4.61 24.68
C ASN A 101 -4.96 -4.35 26.19
N VAL A 102 -5.09 -3.08 26.58
CA VAL A 102 -5.32 -2.69 27.96
C VAL A 102 -6.69 -3.24 28.30
N ARG A 103 -6.70 -4.46 28.85
CA ARG A 103 -7.86 -5.08 29.47
C ARG A 103 -8.35 -4.08 30.52
N ARG A 104 -9.35 -3.27 30.16
CA ARG A 104 -10.12 -2.49 31.12
C ARG A 104 -10.66 -3.52 32.12
N GLY A 105 -10.22 -3.40 33.36
CA GLY A 105 -10.66 -4.28 34.44
C GLY A 105 -12.19 -4.30 34.56
N PRO A 106 -12.76 -5.32 35.22
CA PRO A 106 -14.20 -5.48 35.31
C PRO A 106 -14.84 -4.22 35.95
N PRO A 107 -16.08 -3.86 35.53
CA PRO A 107 -16.76 -2.69 36.03
C PRO A 107 -16.94 -2.81 37.55
N ARG A 108 -16.40 -1.85 38.29
CA ARG A 108 -16.51 -1.76 39.75
C ARG A 108 -18.00 -1.69 40.10
N SER A 109 -18.53 -2.73 40.76
CA SER A 109 -19.93 -2.76 41.16
C SER A 109 -20.19 -1.60 42.12
N ARG A 110 -21.02 -0.65 41.68
CA ARG A 110 -21.44 0.49 42.47
C ARG A 110 -22.46 -0.03 43.50
N ARG A 111 -21.96 -0.41 44.68
CA ARG A 111 -22.77 -0.81 45.84
C ARG A 111 -23.64 0.40 46.24
N ARG A 112 -24.92 0.39 45.88
CA ARG A 112 -25.93 1.26 46.49
C ARG A 112 -26.15 0.76 47.91
N ARG A 113 -25.87 1.62 48.89
CA ARG A 113 -26.46 1.57 50.22
C ARG A 113 -26.85 2.98 50.58
#